data_AF-A0A7C6IBR8-F1
#
_entry.id   AF-A0A7C6IBR8-F1
#
_cell.length_a   1.000
_cell.length_b   1.000
_cell.length_c   1.000
_cell.angle_alpha   90.00
_cell.angle_beta   90.00
_cell.angle_gamma   90.00
#
_symmetry.space_group_name_H-M   'P 1'
#
loop_
_entity.id
_entity.type
_entity.pdbx_description
1 polymer ?
#
loop_
_entity_poly.entity_id
_entity_poly.type
_entity_poly.pdbx_seq_one_letter_code
_entity_poly.pdbx_strand_id
1 'polypeptide(L)'
;DESVYLAERVIVLSSSPTVVQEDVHIDLPDERSQLETRSTARFAELRHRIYEQIQLAKQGLVPAQIEAGVTPADIEKKAQR
;
A
#
# COMPACT_ATOMS: atom_id res chain seq x y z
N ASP A 1 -4.19 9.64 -4.38
CA ASP A 1 -5.43 10.03 -3.68
C ASP A 1 -6.66 9.53 -4.42
N GLU A 2 -6.70 9.63 -5.74
CA GLU A 2 -7.81 9.17 -6.59
C GLU A 2 -8.13 7.69 -6.38
N SER A 3 -7.11 6.85 -6.17
CA SER A 3 -7.29 5.43 -5.83
C SER A 3 -8.09 5.23 -4.54
N VAL A 4 -7.91 6.08 -3.52
CA VAL A 4 -8.71 6.04 -2.28
C VAL A 4 -10.12 6.55 -2.55
N TYR A 5 -10.26 7.62 -3.34
CA TYR A 5 -11.55 8.25 -3.57
C TYR A 5 -12.48 7.41 -4.44
N LEU A 6 -11.95 6.72 -5.46
CA LEU A 6 -12.76 6.03 -6.46
C LEU A 6 -12.92 4.53 -6.21
N ALA A 7 -11.99 3.89 -5.51
CA ALA A 7 -12.02 2.44 -5.37
C ALA A 7 -12.82 1.98 -4.15
N GLU A 8 -13.26 0.72 -4.20
CA GLU A 8 -13.69 -0.07 -3.03
C GLU A 8 -12.54 -0.95 -2.50
N ARG A 9 -11.50 -1.13 -3.31
CA ARG A 9 -10.35 -1.98 -3.04
C ARG A 9 -9.13 -1.50 -3.81
N VAL A 10 -7.98 -1.42 -3.15
CA VAL A 10 -6.70 -1.04 -3.76
C VAL A 10 -5.70 -2.16 -3.52
N ILE A 11 -5.21 -2.74 -4.62
CA ILE A 11 -4.17 -3.76 -4.59
C ILE A 11 -2.81 -3.10 -4.78
N VAL A 12 -1.91 -3.31 -3.83
CA VAL A 12 -0.52 -2.88 -3.94
C VAL A 12 0.34 -4.07 -4.36
N LEU A 13 1.11 -3.88 -5.42
CA LEU A 13 2.02 -4.89 -5.95
C LEU A 13 3.46 -4.56 -5.55
N SER A 14 4.25 -5.60 -5.28
CA SER A 14 5.69 -5.47 -5.02
C SER A 14 6.47 -5.13 -6.29
N SER A 15 7.74 -4.74 -6.11
CA SER A 15 8.73 -4.81 -7.19
C SER A 15 8.98 -6.24 -7.65
N SER A 16 9.71 -6.40 -8.76
CA SER A 16 9.99 -7.70 -9.36
C SER A 16 10.73 -8.65 -8.40
N PRO A 17 10.34 -9.93 -8.31
CA PRO A 17 9.18 -10.55 -8.96
C PRO A 17 7.85 -10.06 -8.36
N THR A 18 6.89 -9.69 -9.22
CA THR A 18 5.64 -9.06 -8.80
C THR A 18 4.74 -10.03 -8.04
N VAL A 19 4.46 -9.70 -6.78
CA VAL A 19 3.44 -10.37 -5.96
C VAL A 19 2.44 -9.34 -5.42
N VAL A 20 1.27 -9.82 -4.99
CA VAL A 20 0.34 -9.00 -4.22
C VAL A 20 0.98 -8.77 -2.85
N GLN A 21 1.35 -7.54 -2.58
CA GLN A 21 1.94 -7.15 -1.31
C GLN A 21 0.87 -6.87 -0.27
N GLU A 22 -0.17 -6.14 -0.67
CA GLU A 22 -1.25 -5.74 0.22
C GLU A 22 -2.55 -5.61 -0.56
N ASP A 23 -3.63 -5.95 0.13
CA ASP A 23 -4.99 -5.76 -0.31
C ASP A 23 -5.72 -4.79 0.64
N VAL A 24 -5.83 -3.53 0.23
CA VAL A 24 -6.46 -2.50 1.05
C VAL A 24 -7.93 -2.38 0.69
N HIS A 25 -8.80 -2.81 1.59
CA HIS A 25 -10.23 -2.49 1.51
C HIS A 25 -10.49 -1.01 1.81
N ILE A 26 -11.28 -0.36 0.96
CA ILE A 26 -11.67 1.05 1.10
C ILE A 26 -13.08 1.10 1.67
N ASP A 27 -13.17 1.27 2.99
CA ASP A 27 -14.40 1.30 3.77
C ASP A 27 -15.07 2.69 3.83
N LEU A 28 -14.86 3.50 2.79
CA LEU A 28 -15.53 4.80 2.65
C LEU A 28 -16.95 4.59 2.11
N PRO A 29 -17.94 5.40 2.56
CA PRO A 29 -19.31 5.33 2.05
C PRO A 29 -19.39 5.42 0.52
N ASP A 30 -20.44 4.83 -0.06
CA ASP A 30 -20.67 4.83 -1.51
C ASP A 30 -20.88 6.25 -2.06
N GLU A 31 -21.65 7.07 -1.34
CA GLU A 31 -21.82 8.48 -1.66
C GLU A 31 -20.61 9.29 -1.22
N ARG A 32 -19.84 9.81 -2.18
CA ARG A 32 -18.60 10.55 -1.94
C ARG A 32 -18.67 11.96 -2.49
N SER A 33 -18.21 12.90 -1.69
CA SER A 33 -18.04 14.30 -2.06
C SER A 33 -16.56 14.63 -2.15
N GLN A 34 -16.17 15.33 -3.21
CA GLN A 34 -14.76 15.70 -3.45
C GLN A 34 -14.18 16.55 -2.33
N LEU A 35 -15.01 17.30 -1.59
CA LEU A 35 -14.56 18.11 -0.46
C LEU A 35 -14.70 17.34 0.85
N GLU A 36 -15.93 17.00 1.23
CA GLU A 36 -16.24 16.42 2.54
C GLU A 36 -15.50 15.09 2.78
N THR A 37 -15.54 14.17 1.80
CA THR A 37 -14.91 12.86 1.94
C THR A 37 -13.38 12.98 2.07
N ARG A 38 -12.76 13.85 1.26
CA ARG A 38 -11.29 14.06 1.28
C ARG A 38 -10.81 14.73 2.57
N SER A 39 -11.68 15.47 3.25
CA SER A 39 -11.40 16.11 4.54
C SER A 39 -11.55 15.18 5.74
N THR A 40 -12.09 13.97 5.57
CA THR A 40 -12.24 13.01 6.67
C THR A 40 -10.90 12.44 7.14
N ALA A 41 -10.78 12.15 8.44
CA ALA A 41 -9.62 11.48 9.01
C ALA A 41 -9.40 10.10 8.36
N ARG A 42 -10.49 9.36 8.10
CA ARG A 42 -10.42 8.03 7.49
C ARG A 42 -9.81 8.05 6.09
N PHE A 43 -10.15 9.05 5.27
CA PHE A 43 -9.53 9.23 3.96
C PHE A 43 -8.02 9.47 4.09
N ALA A 44 -7.59 10.29 5.05
CA ALA A 44 -6.18 10.56 5.30
C ALA A 44 -5.42 9.31 5.77
N GLU A 45 -6.02 8.48 6.63
CA GLU A 45 -5.47 7.20 7.08
C GLU A 45 -5.25 6.23 5.90
N LEU A 46 -6.28 6.03 5.07
CA LEU A 46 -6.20 5.13 3.91
C LEU A 46 -5.14 5.62 2.91
N ARG A 47 -5.09 6.93 2.67
CA ARG A 47 -4.05 7.56 1.83
C ARG A 47 -2.66 7.30 2.40
N HIS A 48 -2.48 7.50 3.71
CA HIS A 48 -1.19 7.28 4.36
C HIS A 48 -0.76 5.81 4.27
N ARG A 49 -1.66 4.87 4.59
CA ARG A 49 -1.40 3.43 4.50
C ARG A 49 -0.99 3.03 3.09
N ILE A 50 -1.73 3.45 2.06
CA ILE A 50 -1.39 3.11 0.67
C ILE A 50 -0.04 3.71 0.28
N TYR A 51 0.24 4.95 0.67
CA TYR A 51 1.53 5.57 0.42
C TYR A 51 2.68 4.79 1.05
N GLU A 52 2.54 4.37 2.32
CA GLU A 52 3.52 3.54 3.01
C GLU A 52 3.76 2.21 2.29
N GLN A 53 2.68 1.51 1.90
CA GLN A 53 2.79 0.25 1.17
C GLN A 53 3.50 0.42 -0.18
N ILE A 54 3.25 1.54 -0.88
CA ILE A 54 3.98 1.87 -2.12
C ILE A 54 5.48 2.07 -1.84
N GLN A 55 5.87 2.67 -0.71
CA GLN A 55 7.29 2.83 -0.37
C GLN A 55 7.94 1.47 -0.05
N LEU A 56 7.25 0.60 0.69
CA LEU A 56 7.74 -0.75 0.98
C LEU A 56 7.89 -1.59 -0.29
N ALA A 57 6.92 -1.50 -1.21
CA ALA A 57 6.95 -2.19 -2.51
C ALA A 57 8.17 -1.79 -3.34
N LYS A 58 8.52 -0.51 -3.34
CA LYS A 58 9.70 -0.01 -4.05
C LYS A 58 11.00 -0.57 -3.49
N GLN A 59 11.04 -0.87 -2.19
CA GLN A 59 12.20 -1.45 -1.50
C GLN A 59 12.25 -2.98 -1.63
N GLY A 60 11.26 -3.61 -2.27
CA GLY A 60 11.16 -5.06 -2.40
C GLY A 60 10.82 -5.78 -1.09
N LEU A 61 10.42 -5.05 -0.05
CA LEU A 61 9.98 -5.61 1.21
C LEU A 61 8.49 -5.93 1.14
N VAL A 62 8.10 -7.18 1.39
CA VAL A 62 6.70 -7.51 1.67
C VAL A 62 6.42 -7.50 3.18
N PRO A 63 5.20 -7.17 3.64
CA PRO A 63 4.85 -7.10 5.07
C PRO A 63 5.27 -8.34 5.87
N ALA A 64 5.05 -9.54 5.32
CA ALA A 64 5.46 -10.80 5.95
C ALA A 64 6.98 -10.91 6.18
N GLN A 65 7.80 -10.26 5.35
CA GLN A 65 9.26 -10.20 5.53
C GLN A 65 9.66 -9.20 6.62
N ILE A 66 8.92 -8.09 6.75
CA ILE A 66 9.14 -7.10 7.81
C ILE A 66 8.78 -7.71 9.17
N GLU A 67 7.67 -8.43 9.27
CA GLU A 67 7.28 -9.18 10.47
C GLU A 67 8.31 -10.26 10.85
N ALA A 68 9.00 -10.83 9.85
CA ALA A 68 10.11 -11.76 10.03
C ALA A 68 11.48 -11.09 10.28
N GLY A 69 11.54 -9.76 10.38
CA GLY A 69 12.77 -9.00 10.67
C GLY A 69 13.75 -8.87 9.50
N VAL A 70 13.31 -9.12 8.26
CA VAL A 70 14.14 -9.00 7.05
C VAL A 70 14.35 -7.53 6.71
N THR A 71 15.60 -7.13 6.48
CA THR A 71 15.96 -5.76 6.11
C THR A 71 16.07 -5.61 4.58
N PRO A 72 15.96 -4.37 4.03
CA PRO A 72 16.17 -4.14 2.60
C PRO A 72 17.51 -4.68 2.08
N ALA A 73 18.56 -4.62 2.90
CA ALA A 73 19.90 -5.10 2.56
C ALA A 73 19.97 -6.64 2.38
N ASP A 74 19.06 -7.38 3.02
CA ASP A 74 19.00 -8.85 2.93
C ASP A 74 18.38 -9.31 1.60
N ILE A 75 17.51 -8.49 1.00
CA ILE A 75 16.80 -8.80 -0.25
C ILE A 75 17.70 -8.57 -1.47
N GLU A 76 18.50 -7.51 -1.45
CA GLU A 76 19.37 -7.13 -2.57
C GLU A 76 20.46 -8.19 -2.86
N LYS A 77 20.96 -8.88 -1.82
CA LYS A 77 21.90 -10.01 -1.97
C LYS A 77 21.30 -11.25 -2.62
N LYS A 78 19.97 -11.43 -2.57
CA LYS A 78 19.27 -12.60 -3.11
C LYS A 78 18.94 -12.46 -4.60
N ALA A 79 18.76 -11.23 -5.09
CA ALA A 79 18.47 -10.92 -6.49
C ALA A 79 19.69 -11.01 -7.43
N GLN A 80 20.91 -11.06 -6.87
CA GLN A 80 22.18 -11.13 -7.61
C GLN A 80 22.77 -12.56 -7.69
N ARG A 81 22.00 -13.57 -7.28
CA ARG A 81 22.31 -15.00 -7.43
C ARG A 81 21.33 -15.64 -8.40
#